data_AF-A0A5Q0BJI9-F1
#
_entry.id   AF-A0A5Q0BJI9-F1
#
_cell.length_a   1.000
_cell.length_b   1.000
_cell.length_c   1.000
_cell.angle_alpha   90.00
_cell.angle_beta   90.00
_cell.angle_gamma   90.00
#
_symmetry.space_group_name_H-M   'P 1'
#
loop_
_entity.id
_entity.type
_entity.pdbx_description
1 polymer ?
#
loop_
_entity_poly.entity_id
_entity_poly.type
_entity_poly.pdbx_seq_one_letter_code
_entity_poly.pdbx_strand_id
1 'polypeptide(L)'
;MAMIFSDWRPRIALRMAAGNDEIKRWLNQATFAKASTGHWMAWKGDDPSRIAVLPPDHPEGSECFWLDSWDKDDTIETAIEYVESGRFDTDDGVVLNLQILNPKTGEWE
;
A
#
# COMPACT_ATOMS: atom_id res chain seq x y z
N MET A 1 6.90 -14.32 3.65
CA MET A 1 8.10 -13.47 3.73
C MET A 1 8.22 -12.70 2.43
N ALA A 2 7.90 -11.42 2.47
CA ALA A 2 7.94 -10.56 1.29
C ALA A 2 9.36 -10.41 0.74
N MET A 3 9.48 -10.41 -0.58
CA MET A 3 10.73 -10.09 -1.26
C MET A 3 10.77 -8.60 -1.55
N ILE A 4 11.65 -7.89 -0.85
CA ILE A 4 11.89 -6.46 -1.08
C ILE A 4 12.87 -6.32 -2.25
N PHE A 5 12.52 -5.46 -3.20
CA PHE A 5 13.34 -5.11 -4.35
C PHE A 5 13.74 -3.63 -4.22
N SER A 6 15.02 -3.38 -3.99
CA SER A 6 15.56 -2.02 -3.95
C SER A 6 15.60 -1.35 -5.33
N ASP A 7 15.43 -2.11 -6.41
CA ASP A 7 15.47 -1.61 -7.79
C ASP A 7 14.09 -1.25 -8.34
N TRP A 8 14.04 -0.15 -9.11
CA TRP A 8 12.86 0.27 -9.84
C TRP A 8 12.39 -0.83 -10.82
N ARG A 9 11.12 -1.23 -10.66
CA ARG A 9 10.38 -2.12 -11.55
C ARG A 9 9.49 -1.35 -12.56
N PRO A 10 9.96 -1.00 -13.77
CA PRO A 10 9.18 -0.19 -14.72
C PRO A 10 7.87 -0.85 -15.17
N ARG A 11 7.84 -2.19 -15.33
CA ARG A 11 6.61 -2.91 -15.71
C ARG A 11 5.54 -2.87 -14.62
N ILE A 12 5.94 -2.99 -13.36
CA ILE A 12 5.01 -2.94 -12.22
C ILE A 12 4.56 -1.50 -12.00
N ALA A 13 5.49 -0.54 -12.09
CA ALA A 13 5.16 0.87 -11.98
C ALA A 13 4.14 1.33 -13.04
N LEU A 14 4.29 0.87 -14.29
CA LEU A 14 3.32 1.15 -15.35
C LEU A 14 1.95 0.51 -15.07
N ARG A 15 1.94 -0.71 -14.53
CA ARG A 15 0.69 -1.41 -14.16
C ARG A 15 -0.02 -0.72 -13.00
N MET A 16 0.72 -0.29 -11.98
CA MET A 16 0.21 0.49 -10.84
C MET A 16 -0.32 1.87 -11.27
N ALA A 17 0.39 2.54 -12.18
CA ALA A 17 0.01 3.85 -12.65
C ALA A 17 -1.21 3.84 -13.59
N ALA A 18 -1.48 2.73 -14.29
CA ALA A 18 -2.60 2.61 -15.24
C ALA A 18 -2.69 3.76 -16.27
N GLY A 19 -1.57 4.35 -16.64
CA GLY A 19 -1.51 5.50 -17.56
C GLY A 19 -1.60 6.87 -16.88
N ASN A 20 -1.76 6.93 -15.56
CA ASN A 20 -1.67 8.17 -14.78
C ASN A 20 -0.20 8.62 -14.63
N ASP A 21 0.15 9.73 -15.28
CA ASP A 21 1.50 10.29 -15.25
C ASP A 21 1.94 10.76 -13.85
N GLU A 22 1.02 11.17 -12.97
CA GLU A 22 1.34 11.58 -11.61
C GLU A 22 1.78 10.38 -10.77
N ILE A 23 1.00 9.30 -10.79
CA ILE A 23 1.35 8.04 -10.11
C ILE A 23 2.66 7.49 -10.66
N LYS A 24 2.85 7.53 -11.98
CA LYS A 24 4.11 7.10 -12.62
C LYS A 24 5.31 7.90 -12.12
N ARG A 25 5.20 9.22 -11.97
CA ARG A 25 6.26 10.07 -11.41
C ARG A 25 6.53 9.76 -9.94
N TRP A 26 5.49 9.47 -9.16
CA TRP A 26 5.64 9.07 -7.77
C TRP A 26 6.37 7.74 -7.63
N LEU A 27 6.00 6.74 -8.45
CA LEU A 27 6.57 5.38 -8.45
C LEU A 27 8.01 5.29 -8.96
N ASN A 28 8.47 6.29 -9.71
CA ASN A 28 9.84 6.40 -10.19
C ASN A 28 10.87 6.40 -9.03
N GLN A 29 10.49 7.00 -7.89
CA GLN A 29 11.32 7.10 -6.70
C GLN A 29 10.90 6.13 -5.59
N ALA A 30 10.01 5.19 -5.89
CA ALA A 30 9.50 4.25 -4.90
C ALA A 30 10.37 2.99 -4.81
N THR A 31 10.45 2.44 -3.60
CA THR A 31 10.92 1.08 -3.37
C THR A 31 9.77 0.11 -3.62
N PHE A 32 10.04 -1.05 -4.21
CA PHE A 32 9.02 -2.05 -4.51
C PHE A 32 9.22 -3.29 -3.65
N ALA A 33 8.13 -3.91 -3.19
CA ALA A 33 8.17 -5.25 -2.63
C ALA A 33 7.08 -6.12 -3.22
N LYS A 34 7.31 -7.43 -3.17
CA LYS A 34 6.31 -8.42 -3.51
C LYS A 34 6.01 -9.29 -2.28
N ALA A 35 4.77 -9.25 -1.83
CA ALA A 35 4.28 -10.10 -0.75
C ALA A 35 4.16 -11.56 -1.22
N SER A 36 4.20 -12.51 -0.28
CA SER A 36 4.01 -13.93 -0.59
C SER A 36 2.62 -14.23 -1.17
N THR A 37 1.63 -13.39 -0.86
CA THR A 37 0.26 -13.44 -1.40
C THR A 37 0.19 -13.03 -2.88
N GLY A 38 1.30 -12.58 -3.48
CA GLY A 38 1.34 -12.18 -4.89
C GLY A 38 1.12 -10.67 -5.12
N HIS A 39 0.78 -9.93 -4.06
CA HIS A 39 0.62 -8.48 -4.08
C HIS A 39 1.94 -7.76 -4.30
N TRP A 40 1.88 -6.68 -5.07
CA TRP A 40 2.98 -5.73 -5.18
C TRP A 40 2.71 -4.52 -4.30
N MET A 41 3.75 -4.03 -3.66
CA MET A 41 3.71 -2.86 -2.79
C MET A 41 4.77 -1.87 -3.26
N ALA A 42 4.49 -0.57 -3.14
CA ALA A 42 5.44 0.49 -3.42
C ALA A 42 5.31 1.65 -2.43
N TRP A 43 6.43 2.14 -1.91
CA TRP A 43 6.48 3.26 -0.96
C TRP A 43 7.71 4.13 -1.21
N LYS A 44 7.69 5.39 -0.79
CA LYS A 44 8.89 6.25 -0.82
C LYS A 44 9.72 6.00 0.43
N GLY A 45 11.03 5.78 0.25
CA GLY A 45 11.94 5.55 1.37
C GLY A 45 11.98 6.72 2.36
N ASP A 46 11.90 7.95 1.84
CA ASP A 46 11.91 9.18 2.65
C ASP A 46 10.53 9.54 3.25
N ASP A 47 9.46 8.88 2.81
CA ASP A 47 8.09 9.18 3.24
C ASP A 47 7.20 7.91 3.19
N PRO A 48 7.09 7.17 4.31
CA PRO A 48 6.24 5.97 4.38
C PRO A 48 4.75 6.30 4.57
N SER A 49 4.37 7.58 4.51
CA SER A 49 2.98 8.03 4.75
C SER A 49 1.97 7.47 3.76
N ARG A 50 2.45 7.00 2.61
CA ARG A 50 1.65 6.45 1.51
C ARG A 50 2.28 5.20 0.93
N ILE A 51 1.49 4.13 0.88
CA ILE A 51 1.90 2.85 0.29
C ILE A 51 0.92 2.51 -0.83
N ALA A 52 1.44 2.36 -2.04
CA ALA A 52 0.70 1.84 -3.18
C ALA A 52 0.68 0.31 -3.13
N VAL A 53 -0.49 -0.30 -3.30
CA VAL A 53 -0.70 -1.74 -3.31
C VAL A 53 -1.39 -2.16 -4.60
N LEU A 54 -0.83 -3.16 -5.27
CA LEU A 54 -1.35 -3.75 -6.49
C LEU A 54 -1.62 -5.24 -6.27
N PRO A 55 -2.89 -5.63 -6.15
CA PRO A 55 -3.31 -7.02 -6.10
C PRO A 55 -2.91 -7.82 -7.34
N PRO A 56 -2.68 -9.14 -7.20
CA PRO A 56 -2.36 -10.00 -8.33
C PRO A 56 -3.47 -10.00 -9.40
N ASP A 57 -4.73 -10.03 -8.95
CA ASP A 57 -5.95 -10.01 -9.75
C ASP A 57 -6.45 -8.59 -10.09
N HIS A 58 -5.61 -7.57 -9.87
CA HIS A 58 -6.00 -6.19 -10.15
C HIS A 58 -6.25 -5.96 -11.66
N PRO A 59 -7.41 -5.37 -12.03
CA PRO A 59 -7.78 -5.17 -13.43
C PRO A 59 -6.76 -4.33 -14.19
N GLU A 60 -6.50 -4.72 -15.44
CA GLU A 60 -5.59 -3.96 -16.30
C GLU A 60 -6.23 -2.63 -16.69
N GLY A 61 -5.50 -1.53 -16.45
CA GLY A 61 -5.98 -0.17 -16.72
C GLY A 61 -6.68 0.52 -15.55
N SER A 62 -6.69 -0.10 -14.36
CA SER A 62 -7.11 0.55 -13.11
C SER A 62 -5.91 0.91 -12.24
N GLU A 63 -6.02 2.05 -11.57
CA GLU A 63 -4.98 2.57 -10.68
C GLU A 63 -4.79 1.67 -9.46
N CYS A 64 -3.56 1.59 -8.95
CA CYS A 64 -3.27 0.86 -7.72
C CYS A 64 -4.04 1.43 -6.52
N PHE A 65 -4.27 0.57 -5.53
CA PHE A 65 -4.85 0.99 -4.26
C PHE A 65 -3.82 1.76 -3.45
N TRP A 66 -4.27 2.77 -2.71
CA TRP A 66 -3.44 3.56 -1.82
C TRP A 66 -3.84 3.30 -0.38
N LEU A 67 -2.86 2.93 0.43
CA LEU A 67 -2.98 2.91 1.88
C LEU A 67 -2.54 4.29 2.40
N ASP A 68 -3.50 5.21 2.50
CA ASP A 68 -3.38 6.52 3.14
C ASP A 68 -3.94 6.39 4.57
N SER A 69 -3.08 6.23 5.59
CA SER A 69 -3.37 6.23 7.05
C SER A 69 -2.48 5.22 7.73
N TRP A 70 -1.19 5.52 7.74
CA TRP A 70 -0.21 4.82 8.55
C TRP A 70 0.14 5.82 9.64
N ASP A 71 -0.33 5.58 10.87
CA ASP A 71 -0.06 6.47 12.00
C ASP A 71 1.46 6.51 12.24
N LYS A 72 1.97 7.44 13.06
CA LYS A 72 3.42 7.64 13.20
C LYS A 72 4.17 6.42 13.74
N ASP A 73 3.43 5.47 14.32
CA ASP A 73 3.89 4.19 14.85
C ASP A 73 3.76 3.03 13.85
N ASP A 74 3.05 3.22 12.73
CA ASP A 74 2.88 2.20 11.69
C ASP A 74 4.08 2.20 10.74
N THR A 75 4.79 1.06 10.69
CA THR A 75 6.02 0.89 9.91
C THR A 75 5.77 0.13 8.62
N ILE A 76 6.63 0.29 7.60
CA ILE A 76 6.56 -0.51 6.37
C ILE A 76 6.45 -2.03 6.65
N GLU A 77 7.04 -2.50 7.75
CA GLU A 77 6.93 -3.91 8.18
C GLU A 77 5.50 -4.31 8.54
N THR A 78 4.77 -3.48 9.29
CA THR A 78 3.34 -3.73 9.57
C THR A 78 2.53 -3.74 8.27
N ALA A 79 2.91 -2.94 7.26
CA ALA A 79 2.18 -2.89 5.99
C ALA A 79 2.35 -4.17 5.21
N ILE A 80 3.60 -4.64 5.19
CA ILE A 80 3.96 -5.90 4.60
C ILE A 80 3.23 -7.02 5.34
N GLU A 81 3.21 -7.03 6.67
CA GLU A 81 2.48 -8.03 7.46
C GLU A 81 0.98 -8.02 7.17
N TYR A 82 0.36 -6.83 7.06
CA TYR A 82 -1.05 -6.68 6.71
C TYR A 82 -1.37 -7.32 5.35
N VAL A 83 -0.57 -7.05 4.33
CA VAL A 83 -0.74 -7.63 2.99
C VAL A 83 -0.35 -9.12 2.95
N GLU A 84 0.69 -9.53 3.68
CA GLU A 84 1.11 -10.94 3.78
C GLU A 84 0.10 -11.80 4.53
N SER A 85 -0.65 -11.22 5.48
CA SER A 85 -1.70 -11.91 6.22
C SER A 85 -2.94 -12.22 5.37
N GLY A 86 -3.04 -11.63 4.17
CA GLY A 86 -4.23 -11.74 3.31
C GLY A 86 -5.42 -10.90 3.79
N ARG A 87 -5.25 -10.15 4.89
CA ARG A 87 -6.27 -9.22 5.39
C ARG A 87 -6.65 -8.18 4.34
N PHE A 88 -5.67 -7.72 3.55
CA PHE A 88 -5.91 -6.79 2.45
C PHE A 88 -7.01 -7.25 1.47
N ASP A 89 -7.09 -8.53 1.12
CA ASP A 89 -8.10 -9.06 0.19
C ASP A 89 -9.45 -9.36 0.84
N THR A 90 -9.46 -9.75 2.11
CA THR A 90 -10.68 -10.16 2.82
C THR A 90 -11.47 -9.01 3.39
N ASP A 91 -10.80 -7.90 3.67
CA ASP A 91 -11.37 -6.74 4.30
C ASP A 91 -11.89 -5.83 3.18
N ASP A 92 -13.13 -6.12 2.73
CA ASP A 92 -13.85 -5.50 1.62
C ASP A 92 -13.85 -3.97 1.78
N GLY A 93 -12.82 -3.32 1.24
CA GLY A 93 -12.65 -1.87 1.30
C GLY A 93 -12.64 -1.30 2.71
N VAL A 94 -11.77 -1.78 3.62
CA VAL A 94 -11.39 -0.93 4.75
C VAL A 94 -10.62 0.27 4.21
N VAL A 95 -11.34 1.38 4.05
CA VAL A 95 -10.99 2.53 4.90
C VAL A 95 -10.72 1.91 6.26
N LEU A 96 -9.45 1.76 6.65
CA LEU A 96 -9.11 1.41 8.03
C LEU A 96 -9.87 2.43 8.86
N ASN A 97 -11.05 2.05 9.35
CA ASN A 97 -11.81 2.80 10.31
C ASN A 97 -10.94 2.73 11.55
N LEU A 98 -9.95 3.62 11.60
CA LEU A 98 -9.45 4.22 12.81
C LEU A 98 -10.69 4.73 13.52
N GLN A 99 -11.35 3.85 14.27
CA GLN A 99 -12.19 4.30 15.36
C GLN A 99 -11.21 4.95 16.33
N ILE A 100 -11.01 6.24 16.16
CA ILE A 100 -10.20 7.02 17.08
C ILE A 100 -11.02 7.07 18.35
N LEU A 101 -10.59 6.36 19.39
CA LEU A 101 -11.17 6.54 20.72
C LEU A 101 -11.02 8.02 21.08
N ASN A 102 -12.12 8.75 21.09
CA ASN A 102 -12.09 10.17 21.39
C ASN A 102 -11.65 10.33 22.87
N PRO A 103 -10.45 10.85 23.17
CA PRO A 103 -9.90 10.82 24.53
C PRO A 103 -10.64 11.72 25.52
N LYS A 104 -11.60 12.52 25.03
CA LYS A 104 -12.48 13.36 25.86
C LYS A 104 -13.80 12.67 26.23
N THR A 105 -14.33 11.81 25.37
CA THR A 105 -15.66 11.20 25.56
C THR A 105 -15.59 9.70 25.85
N GLY A 106 -14.52 9.01 25.44
CA GLY A 106 -14.35 7.57 25.65
C GLY A 106 -15.22 6.69 24.76
N GLU A 107 -15.79 7.27 23.69
CA GLU A 107 -16.62 6.56 22.73
C GLU A 107 -15.87 6.32 21.42
N TRP A 108 -16.28 5.27 20.71
CA TRP A 108 -15.75 4.91 19.40
C TRP A 108 -16.49 5.70 18.32
N GLU A 109 -15.78 6.57 17.60
CA GLU A 109 -16.31 7.36 16.47
C GLU A 109 -15.65 6.93 15.15
#